data_AF-A0A0B2PMK4-F1
#
_entry.id   AF-A0A0B2PMK4-F1
#
_cell.length_a   1.000
_cell.length_b   1.000
_cell.length_c   1.000
_cell.angle_alpha   90.00
_cell.angle_beta   90.00
_cell.angle_gamma   90.00
#
_symmetry.space_group_name_H-M   'P 1'
#
loop_
_entity.id
_entity.type
_entity.pdbx_description
1 polymer ?
#
loop_
_entity_poly.entity_id
_entity_poly.type
_entity_poly.pdbx_seq_one_letter_code
_entity_poly.pdbx_strand_id
1 'polypeptide(L)'
;PKNSLNTWEEVEEKFIARFFPPSRFISAKSVIATFSQGFNEPLCETWERFKALLRRCPNNNFDDVAQLHIFYSGLKPQTKIILDVSVGGTMMSKSPEEAIVIIDSIAANDSQSHHERAPIQRKGIMELDTQNAILAQNKLLTEQIEALTKQISQLPQQ
;
A
#
# COMPACT_ATOMS: atom_id res chain seq x y z
N PRO A 1 2.03 52.97 -16.90
CA PRO A 1 1.18 52.87 -15.67
C PRO A 1 2.07 52.65 -14.45
N LYS A 2 1.78 53.29 -13.30
CA LYS A 2 2.68 53.31 -12.12
C LYS A 2 2.85 51.95 -11.39
N ASN A 3 2.19 50.89 -11.87
CA ASN A 3 2.25 49.53 -11.31
C ASN A 3 2.56 48.46 -12.39
N SER A 4 3.20 48.84 -13.50
CA SER A 4 3.64 47.86 -14.50
C SER A 4 4.85 47.08 -13.97
N LEU A 5 4.78 45.75 -14.09
CA LEU A 5 5.92 44.86 -13.86
C LEU A 5 6.83 45.02 -15.08
N ASN A 6 8.03 45.57 -14.87
CA ASN A 6 8.88 46.04 -15.97
C ASN A 6 10.05 45.08 -16.26
N THR A 7 10.25 44.08 -15.39
CA THR A 7 11.25 43.04 -15.57
C THR A 7 10.60 41.66 -15.48
N TRP A 8 11.25 40.67 -16.07
CA TRP A 8 10.83 39.27 -15.94
C TRP A 8 10.87 38.80 -14.48
N GLU A 9 11.89 39.21 -13.72
CA GLU A 9 12.03 38.89 -12.28
C GLU A 9 10.82 39.38 -11.46
N GLU A 10 10.33 40.61 -11.69
CA GLU A 10 9.14 41.12 -10.99
C GLU A 10 7.87 40.33 -11.33
N VAL A 11 7.75 39.87 -12.58
CA VAL A 11 6.65 39.02 -13.03
C VAL A 11 6.73 37.64 -12.38
N GLU A 12 7.91 37.04 -12.39
CA GLU A 12 8.18 35.74 -11.78
C GLU A 12 7.93 35.76 -10.26
N GLU A 13 8.45 36.77 -9.56
CA GLU A 13 8.28 36.90 -8.11
C GLU A 13 6.80 37.04 -7.74
N LYS A 14 6.04 37.91 -8.42
CA LYS A 14 4.60 38.05 -8.15
C LYS A 14 3.81 36.81 -8.54
N PHE A 15 4.21 36.11 -9.61
CA PHE A 15 3.57 34.86 -10.00
C PHE A 15 3.78 33.78 -8.93
N ILE A 16 5.01 33.57 -8.48
CA ILE A 16 5.35 32.64 -7.40
C ILE A 16 4.61 33.03 -6.12
N ALA A 17 4.67 34.31 -5.71
CA ALA A 17 3.98 34.77 -4.51
C ALA A 17 2.45 34.55 -4.56
N ARG A 18 1.84 34.67 -5.75
CA ARG A 18 0.39 34.50 -5.94
C ARG A 18 -0.04 33.03 -6.00
N PHE A 19 0.70 32.19 -6.71
CA PHE A 19 0.30 30.80 -6.99
C PHE A 19 0.99 29.76 -6.11
N PHE A 20 2.19 30.07 -5.63
CA PHE A 20 3.01 29.26 -4.73
C PHE A 20 3.46 30.07 -3.50
N PRO A 21 2.51 30.60 -2.70
CA PRO A 21 2.85 31.41 -1.55
C PRO A 21 3.77 30.64 -0.58
N PRO A 22 4.66 31.34 0.16
CA PRO A 22 5.58 30.74 1.11
C PRO A 22 4.92 29.79 2.11
N SER A 23 3.66 30.06 2.50
CA SER A 23 2.88 29.19 3.39
C SER A 23 2.63 27.79 2.82
N ARG A 24 2.38 27.68 1.51
CA ARG A 24 2.23 26.37 0.84
C ARG A 24 3.54 25.61 0.82
N PHE A 25 4.64 26.31 0.59
CA PHE A 25 5.98 25.73 0.62
C PHE A 25 6.35 25.21 2.01
N ILE A 26 6.14 26.01 3.06
CA ILE A 26 6.39 25.61 4.46
C ILE A 26 5.49 24.43 4.85
N SER A 27 4.20 24.47 4.50
CA SER A 27 3.28 23.37 4.76
C SER A 27 3.73 22.08 4.10
N ALA A 28 4.14 22.14 2.83
CA ALA A 28 4.55 20.95 2.11
C ALA A 28 5.89 20.38 2.62
N LYS A 29 6.83 21.24 3.05
CA LYS A 29 8.03 20.82 3.80
C LYS A 29 7.68 20.15 5.12
N SER A 30 6.72 20.70 5.87
CA SER A 30 6.26 20.11 7.13
C SER A 30 5.69 18.71 6.90
N VAL A 31 4.89 18.51 5.85
CA VAL A 31 4.32 17.19 5.52
C VAL A 31 5.40 16.15 5.20
N ILE A 32 6.48 16.56 4.52
CA ILE A 32 7.65 15.70 4.28
C ILE A 32 8.35 15.41 5.61
N ALA A 33 8.68 16.42 6.41
CA ALA A 33 9.42 16.26 7.67
C ALA A 33 8.68 15.42 8.71
N THR A 34 7.33 15.48 8.73
CA THR A 34 6.49 14.67 9.62
C THR A 34 5.91 13.44 8.92
N PHE A 35 6.56 12.97 7.87
CA PHE A 35 6.12 11.79 7.13
C PHE A 35 6.04 10.58 8.08
N SER A 36 4.96 9.82 7.95
CA SER A 36 4.74 8.58 8.69
C SER A 36 3.97 7.58 7.86
N GLN A 37 4.29 6.31 8.01
CA GLN A 37 3.61 5.19 7.37
C GLN A 37 2.21 4.96 7.97
N GLY A 38 1.20 4.79 7.12
CA GLY A 38 -0.20 4.55 7.52
C GLY A 38 -0.43 3.17 8.15
N PHE A 39 -1.53 3.00 8.89
CA PHE A 39 -1.81 1.79 9.71
C PHE A 39 -1.88 0.47 8.94
N ASN A 40 -2.33 0.46 7.69
CA ASN A 40 -2.32 -0.72 6.81
C ASN A 40 -1.63 -0.42 5.48
N GLU A 41 -0.72 0.55 5.46
CA GLU A 41 -0.03 0.97 4.25
C GLU A 41 1.19 0.06 4.01
N PRO A 42 1.24 -0.68 2.89
CA PRO A 42 2.39 -1.50 2.53
C PRO A 42 3.61 -0.63 2.18
N LEU A 43 4.80 -1.23 2.09
CA LEU A 43 6.02 -0.47 1.82
C LEU A 43 5.97 0.16 0.43
N CYS A 44 5.40 -0.54 -0.56
CA CYS A 44 5.27 -0.02 -1.92
C CYS A 44 4.48 1.31 -1.97
N GLU A 45 3.28 1.34 -1.39
CA GLU A 45 2.43 2.55 -1.31
C GLU A 45 3.12 3.65 -0.49
N THR A 46 3.73 3.28 0.64
CA THR A 46 4.44 4.23 1.50
C THR A 46 5.58 4.92 0.76
N TRP A 47 6.37 4.14 0.01
CA TRP A 47 7.50 4.65 -0.76
C TRP A 47 7.06 5.52 -1.94
N GLU A 48 6.01 5.10 -2.65
CA GLU A 48 5.43 5.91 -3.73
C GLU A 48 4.87 7.24 -3.22
N ARG A 49 4.17 7.23 -2.08
CA ARG A 49 3.65 8.45 -1.44
C ARG A 49 4.78 9.39 -1.03
N PHE A 50 5.87 8.85 -0.47
CA PHE A 50 7.03 9.66 -0.13
C PHE A 50 7.65 10.32 -1.37
N LYS A 51 7.89 9.54 -2.44
CA LYS A 51 8.39 10.07 -3.74
C LYS A 51 7.45 11.13 -4.33
N ALA A 52 6.13 10.94 -4.21
CA ALA A 52 5.15 11.93 -4.67
C ALA A 52 5.21 13.24 -3.87
N LEU A 53 5.45 13.19 -2.55
CA LEU A 53 5.63 14.39 -1.72
C LEU A 53 6.88 15.17 -2.12
N LEU A 54 7.99 14.48 -2.38
CA LEU A 54 9.24 15.11 -2.85
C LEU A 54 9.04 15.82 -4.19
N ARG A 55 8.34 15.19 -5.16
CA ARG A 55 8.03 15.79 -6.47
C ARG A 55 7.13 17.02 -6.38
N ARG A 56 6.23 17.07 -5.38
CA ARG A 56 5.38 18.26 -5.14
C ARG A 56 6.15 19.45 -4.58
N CYS A 57 7.36 19.22 -4.07
CA CYS A 57 8.24 20.24 -3.48
C CYS A 57 9.63 20.16 -4.10
N PRO A 58 9.83 20.57 -5.36
CA PRO A 58 11.15 20.46 -6.00
C PRO A 58 12.25 21.25 -5.27
N ASN A 59 11.90 22.38 -4.63
CA ASN A 59 12.83 23.19 -3.82
C ASN A 59 12.83 22.78 -2.33
N ASN A 60 12.66 21.49 -2.03
CA ASN A 60 12.52 21.02 -0.65
C ASN A 60 13.78 21.21 0.22
N ASN A 61 14.95 21.49 -0.38
CA ASN A 61 16.24 21.65 0.30
C ASN A 61 16.62 20.47 1.21
N PHE A 62 16.06 19.28 0.99
CA PHE A 62 16.49 18.06 1.66
C PHE A 62 17.49 17.37 0.76
N ASP A 63 18.69 17.12 1.28
CA ASP A 63 19.66 16.25 0.63
C ASP A 63 19.20 14.78 0.72
N ASP A 64 19.82 13.90 -0.07
CA ASP A 64 19.41 12.50 -0.14
C ASP A 64 19.54 11.78 1.22
N VAL A 65 20.50 12.20 2.04
CA VAL A 65 20.69 11.73 3.42
C VAL A 65 19.49 12.10 4.29
N ALA A 66 19.07 13.37 4.30
CA ALA A 66 17.90 13.82 5.06
C ALA A 66 16.63 13.15 4.56
N GLN A 67 16.46 13.00 3.24
CA GLN A 67 15.30 12.30 2.66
C GLN A 67 15.22 10.86 3.14
N LEU A 68 16.34 10.12 3.10
CA LEU A 68 16.41 8.75 3.61
C LEU A 68 16.11 8.68 5.10
N HIS A 69 16.69 9.59 5.89
CA HIS A 69 16.47 9.62 7.34
C HIS A 69 15.01 9.91 7.70
N ILE A 70 14.38 10.88 7.02
CA ILE A 70 12.96 11.21 7.19
C ILE A 70 12.10 10.00 6.84
N PHE A 71 12.34 9.38 5.68
CA PHE A 71 11.60 8.21 5.24
C PHE A 71 11.73 7.08 6.26
N TYR A 72 12.96 6.65 6.58
CA TYR A 72 13.23 5.57 7.52
C TYR A 72 12.61 5.89 8.89
N SER A 73 12.78 7.10 9.43
CA SER A 73 12.19 7.50 10.72
C SER A 73 10.68 7.37 10.75
N GLY A 74 10.01 7.74 9.65
CA GLY A 74 8.56 7.66 9.47
C GLY A 74 8.01 6.24 9.28
N LEU A 75 8.87 5.25 9.04
CA LEU A 75 8.44 3.85 8.91
C LEU A 75 8.07 3.23 10.26
N LYS A 76 7.14 2.27 10.19
CA LYS A 76 6.81 1.42 11.33
C LYS A 76 7.99 0.53 11.72
N PRO A 77 8.07 0.11 12.99
CA PRO A 77 9.09 -0.82 13.45
C PRO A 77 9.17 -2.10 12.61
N GLN A 78 8.02 -2.63 12.19
CA GLN A 78 7.91 -3.86 11.40
C GLN A 78 8.59 -3.71 10.03
N THR A 79 8.31 -2.61 9.34
CA THR A 79 8.89 -2.31 8.03
C THR A 79 10.37 -1.97 8.13
N LYS A 80 10.80 -1.28 9.21
CA LYS A 80 12.23 -1.06 9.51
C LYS A 80 13.00 -2.37 9.62
N ILE A 81 12.47 -3.35 10.36
CA ILE A 81 13.10 -4.67 10.51
C ILE A 81 13.24 -5.36 9.15
N ILE A 82 12.22 -5.33 8.29
CA ILE A 82 12.29 -5.94 6.95
C ILE A 82 13.41 -5.31 6.12
N LEU A 83 13.52 -3.98 6.15
CA LEU A 83 14.57 -3.25 5.44
C LEU A 83 15.96 -3.59 5.99
N ASP A 84 16.12 -3.58 7.32
CA ASP A 84 17.38 -3.88 8.00
C ASP A 84 17.85 -5.32 7.70
N VAL A 85 16.94 -6.30 7.79
CA VAL A 85 17.23 -7.70 7.45
C VAL A 85 17.65 -7.84 5.99
N SER A 86 17.00 -7.11 5.07
CA SER A 86 17.30 -7.17 3.64
C SER A 86 18.70 -6.67 3.29
N VAL A 87 19.27 -5.77 4.10
CA VAL A 87 20.64 -5.26 3.91
C VAL A 87 21.68 -5.98 4.77
N GLY A 88 21.26 -6.91 5.62
CA GLY A 88 22.13 -7.63 6.55
C GLY A 88 22.69 -6.75 7.69
N GLY A 89 21.97 -5.70 8.08
CA GLY A 89 22.44 -4.69 9.01
C GLY A 89 21.42 -3.57 9.18
N THR A 90 21.83 -2.37 9.61
CA THR A 90 20.91 -1.23 9.59
C THR A 90 20.88 -0.59 8.20
N MET A 91 19.69 -0.26 7.68
CA MET A 91 19.54 0.48 6.42
C MET A 91 20.30 1.82 6.46
N MET A 92 20.41 2.42 7.64
CA MET A 92 21.09 3.72 7.84
C MET A 92 22.62 3.64 7.72
N SER A 93 23.23 2.45 7.60
CA SER A 93 24.68 2.32 7.33
C SER A 93 25.02 2.29 5.84
N LYS A 94 24.03 2.18 4.97
CA LYS A 94 24.21 2.20 3.51
C LYS A 94 24.28 3.64 3.00
N SER A 95 24.89 3.83 1.83
CA SER A 95 24.83 5.13 1.17
C SER A 95 23.38 5.44 0.77
N PRO A 96 22.98 6.72 0.68
CA PRO A 96 21.63 7.09 0.25
C PRO A 96 21.24 6.48 -1.09
N GLU A 97 22.18 6.44 -2.04
CA GLU A 97 21.97 5.89 -3.38
C GLU A 97 21.72 4.38 -3.33
N GLU A 98 22.53 3.64 -2.58
CA GLU A 98 22.34 2.19 -2.37
C GLU A 98 21.02 1.90 -1.67
N ALA A 99 20.69 2.67 -0.63
CA ALA A 99 19.47 2.52 0.14
C ALA A 99 18.23 2.74 -0.74
N ILE A 100 18.24 3.76 -1.60
CA ILE A 100 17.15 4.04 -2.54
C ILE A 100 16.93 2.85 -3.49
N VAL A 101 18.00 2.30 -4.08
CA VAL A 101 17.92 1.15 -4.98
C VAL A 101 17.33 -0.08 -4.27
N ILE A 102 17.75 -0.32 -3.04
CA ILE A 102 17.26 -1.46 -2.25
C ILE A 102 15.78 -1.25 -1.87
N ILE A 103 15.40 -0.04 -1.43
CA ILE A 103 14.01 0.28 -1.10
C ILE A 103 13.12 0.14 -2.34
N ASP A 104 13.55 0.61 -3.52
CA ASP A 104 12.81 0.43 -4.77
C ASP A 104 12.64 -1.06 -5.11
N SER A 105 13.69 -1.87 -4.94
CA SER A 105 13.63 -3.32 -5.17
C SER A 105 12.64 -4.03 -4.22
N ILE A 106 12.70 -3.72 -2.93
CA ILE A 106 11.79 -4.31 -1.94
C ILE A 106 10.36 -3.82 -2.15
N ALA A 107 10.17 -2.53 -2.48
CA ALA A 107 8.86 -1.97 -2.82
C ALA A 107 8.26 -2.63 -4.08
N ALA A 108 9.06 -2.94 -5.09
CA ALA A 108 8.61 -3.65 -6.29
C ALA A 108 8.20 -5.10 -5.98
N ASN A 109 8.95 -5.78 -5.10
CA ASN A 109 8.57 -7.13 -4.66
C ASN A 109 7.30 -7.13 -3.79
N ASP A 110 7.13 -6.09 -2.95
CA ASP A 110 5.96 -5.90 -2.10
C ASP A 110 4.70 -5.67 -2.95
N SER A 111 4.76 -4.85 -4.00
CA SER A 111 3.64 -4.65 -4.92
C SER A 111 3.27 -5.93 -5.69
N GLN A 112 4.25 -6.75 -6.09
CA GLN A 112 3.98 -8.04 -6.72
C GLN A 112 3.30 -9.03 -5.76
N SER A 113 3.77 -9.12 -4.51
CA SER A 113 3.12 -9.91 -3.45
C SER A 113 1.68 -9.44 -3.18
N HIS A 114 1.43 -8.13 -3.22
CA HIS A 114 0.08 -7.57 -3.07
C HIS A 114 -0.82 -7.75 -4.30
N HIS A 115 -0.26 -7.78 -5.51
CA HIS A 115 -1.01 -8.11 -6.73
C HIS A 115 -1.37 -9.60 -6.81
N GLU A 116 -0.45 -10.49 -6.41
CA GLU A 116 -0.73 -11.92 -6.25
C GLU A 116 -1.69 -12.19 -5.08
N ARG A 117 -1.70 -11.31 -4.07
CA ARG A 117 -2.66 -11.27 -2.96
C ARG A 117 -3.73 -10.20 -3.13
N ALA A 118 -4.17 -9.92 -4.36
CA ALA A 118 -5.46 -9.27 -4.57
C ALA A 118 -6.48 -9.99 -3.68
N PRO A 119 -7.43 -9.27 -3.03
CA PRO A 119 -8.21 -9.84 -1.96
C PRO A 119 -8.98 -11.03 -2.52
N ILE A 120 -8.49 -12.24 -2.22
CA ILE A 120 -9.38 -13.35 -1.94
C ILE A 120 -10.23 -12.76 -0.83
N GLN A 121 -11.44 -12.32 -1.20
CA GLN A 121 -12.54 -12.13 -0.27
C GLN A 121 -12.38 -13.19 0.80
N ARG A 122 -12.55 -12.84 2.08
CA ARG A 122 -12.66 -13.81 3.17
C ARG A 122 -13.81 -14.79 2.86
N LYS A 123 -13.55 -15.74 1.97
CA LYS A 123 -14.44 -16.78 1.46
C LYS A 123 -13.98 -18.14 2.00
N GLY A 124 -12.86 -18.19 2.72
CA GLY A 124 -12.36 -19.43 3.32
C GLY A 124 -13.10 -19.89 4.60
N ILE A 125 -13.84 -19.01 5.29
CA ILE A 125 -14.60 -19.40 6.49
C ILE A 125 -16.07 -19.70 6.18
N MET A 126 -16.63 -19.17 5.08
CA MET A 126 -18.02 -19.44 4.68
C MET A 126 -18.17 -20.59 3.66
N GLU A 127 -17.19 -20.86 2.79
CA GLU A 127 -17.34 -21.93 1.78
C GLU A 127 -17.22 -23.35 2.33
N LEU A 128 -16.44 -23.55 3.40
CA LEU A 128 -16.37 -24.85 4.08
C LEU A 128 -17.70 -25.19 4.75
N ASP A 129 -18.38 -24.21 5.34
CA ASP A 129 -19.68 -24.41 5.99
C ASP A 129 -20.79 -24.68 4.96
N THR A 130 -20.81 -23.95 3.85
CA THR A 130 -21.79 -24.20 2.78
C THR A 130 -21.52 -25.51 2.04
N GLN A 131 -20.27 -25.88 1.77
CA GLN A 131 -19.95 -27.19 1.20
C GLN A 131 -20.30 -28.34 2.15
N ASN A 132 -20.05 -28.19 3.45
CA ASN A 132 -20.45 -29.19 4.45
C ASN A 132 -21.97 -29.31 4.56
N ALA A 133 -22.70 -28.19 4.52
CA ALA A 133 -24.17 -28.18 4.52
C ALA A 133 -24.75 -28.84 3.25
N ILE A 134 -24.19 -28.55 2.07
CA ILE A 134 -24.58 -29.19 0.80
C ILE A 134 -24.27 -30.69 0.82
N LEU A 135 -23.11 -31.09 1.35
CA LEU A 135 -22.74 -32.50 1.47
C LEU A 135 -23.68 -33.25 2.42
N ALA A 136 -24.05 -32.63 3.55
CA ALA A 136 -25.03 -33.19 4.47
C ALA A 136 -26.42 -33.32 3.83
N GLN A 137 -26.86 -32.32 3.05
CA GLN A 137 -28.11 -32.38 2.31
C GLN A 137 -28.11 -33.49 1.25
N ASN A 138 -27.01 -33.65 0.51
CA ASN A 138 -26.87 -34.72 -0.49
C ASN A 138 -26.87 -36.12 0.14
N LYS A 139 -26.24 -36.29 1.31
CA LYS A 139 -26.33 -37.55 2.07
C LYS A 139 -27.77 -37.85 2.47
N LEU A 140 -28.50 -36.88 3.03
CA LEU A 140 -29.89 -37.06 3.44
C LEU A 140 -30.81 -37.38 2.25
N LEU A 141 -30.60 -36.72 1.11
CA LEU A 141 -31.33 -37.02 -0.13
C LEU A 141 -31.06 -38.44 -0.62
N THR A 142 -29.81 -38.90 -0.53
CA THR A 142 -29.42 -40.26 -0.93
C THR A 142 -30.11 -41.30 -0.04
N GLU A 143 -30.10 -41.09 1.28
CA GLU A 143 -30.79 -41.97 2.24
C GLU A 143 -32.31 -42.03 1.99
N GLN A 144 -32.94 -40.89 1.67
CA GLN A 144 -34.36 -40.85 1.31
C GLN A 144 -34.66 -41.61 0.01
N ILE A 145 -33.81 -41.49 -1.01
CA ILE A 145 -33.96 -42.22 -2.27
C ILE A 145 -33.82 -43.73 -2.04
N GLU A 146 -32.86 -44.17 -1.23
CA GLU A 146 -32.70 -45.59 -0.88
C GLU A 146 -33.91 -46.12 -0.11
N ALA A 147 -34.46 -45.35 0.84
CA ALA A 147 -35.65 -45.71 1.58
C ALA A 147 -36.89 -45.85 0.67
N LEU A 148 -37.09 -44.91 -0.27
CA LEU A 148 -38.17 -44.98 -1.26
C LEU A 148 -37.99 -46.15 -2.23
N THR A 149 -36.76 -46.40 -2.69
CA THR A 149 -36.45 -47.54 -3.56
C THR A 149 -36.72 -48.88 -2.87
N LYS A 150 -36.45 -48.95 -1.56
CA LYS A 150 -36.75 -50.12 -0.73
C LYS A 150 -38.25 -50.32 -0.50
N GLN A 151 -39.02 -49.23 -0.37
CA GLN A 151 -40.49 -49.31 -0.31
C GLN A 151 -41.10 -49.76 -1.65
N ILE A 152 -40.59 -49.25 -2.77
CA ILE A 152 -41.08 -49.61 -4.11
C ILE A 152 -40.78 -51.09 -4.44
N SER A 153 -39.64 -51.61 -3.99
CA SER A 153 -39.30 -53.04 -4.14
C SER A 153 -40.06 -53.98 -3.20
N GLN A 154 -40.77 -53.43 -2.20
CA GLN A 154 -41.66 -54.17 -1.30
C GLN A 154 -43.14 -54.09 -1.71
N LEU A 155 -43.48 -53.31 -2.74
CA LEU A 155 -44.82 -53.34 -3.32
C LEU A 155 -45.01 -54.66 -4.10
N PRO A 156 -46.06 -55.44 -3.82
CA PRO A 156 -46.33 -56.66 -4.57
C PRO A 156 -46.59 -56.30 -6.03
N GLN A 157 -45.81 -56.90 -6.94
CA GLN A 157 -46.09 -56.83 -8.38
C GLN A 157 -47.47 -57.48 -8.59
N GLN A 158 -48.47 -56.66 -8.94
CA GLN A 158 -49.75 -57.15 -9.45
C GLN A 158 -49.59 -57.66 -10.88
#